data_AF-S4PUG5-F1
#
_entry.id   AF-S4PUG5-F1
#
_cell.length_a   1.000
_cell.length_b   1.000
_cell.length_c   1.000
_cell.angle_alpha   90.00
_cell.angle_beta   90.00
_cell.angle_gamma   90.00
#
_symmetry.space_group_name_H-M   'P 1'
#
loop_
_entity.id
_entity.type
_entity.pdbx_description
1 polymer ?
#
loop_
_entity_poly.entity_id
_entity_poly.type
_entity_poly.pdbx_seq_one_letter_code
_entity_poly.pdbx_strand_id
1 'polypeptide(L)'
;MERIFNICKTYALSKESCAEASAYLASKFLIRSDVKELYMSSFFDWACDLHSNLQEEGTIHYGVLAAVAAVLKHGKRDDLLQYTPKLLEWVTKQNYQQHKAMLVRKYGVKIVQRIGLTFLRPRVASWRYTRGSRSLSVTLGGGTAAAA
;
A
#
# COMPACT_ATOMS: atom_id res chain seq x y z
N MET A 1 -4.89 -18.02 -8.61
CA MET A 1 -4.69 -16.71 -7.96
C MET A 1 -6.01 -15.98 -7.73
N GLU A 2 -6.90 -16.00 -8.72
CA GLU A 2 -8.26 -15.43 -8.64
C GLU A 2 -9.07 -15.86 -7.40
N ARG A 3 -8.99 -17.13 -6.98
CA ARG A 3 -9.65 -17.60 -5.75
C ARG A 3 -9.24 -16.79 -4.51
N ILE A 4 -7.94 -16.50 -4.34
CA ILE A 4 -7.44 -15.74 -3.19
C ILE A 4 -7.88 -14.28 -3.28
N PHE A 5 -7.85 -13.71 -4.50
CA PHE A 5 -8.35 -12.38 -4.77
C PHE A 5 -9.83 -12.22 -4.39
N ASN A 6 -10.66 -13.19 -4.77
CA ASN A 6 -12.09 -13.21 -4.44
C ASN A 6 -12.31 -13.37 -2.94
N ILE A 7 -11.53 -14.22 -2.25
CA ILE A 7 -11.55 -14.33 -0.79
C ILE A 7 -11.26 -12.97 -0.14
N CYS A 8 -10.24 -12.25 -0.61
CA CYS A 8 -9.93 -10.91 -0.09
C CYS A 8 -11.12 -9.96 -0.23
N LYS A 9 -11.75 -9.93 -1.40
CA LYS A 9 -12.94 -9.08 -1.65
C LYS A 9 -14.11 -9.47 -0.75
N THR A 10 -14.47 -10.75 -0.71
CA THR A 10 -15.61 -11.25 0.08
C THR A 10 -15.46 -10.93 1.57
N TYR A 11 -14.31 -11.24 2.16
CA TYR A 11 -14.11 -10.99 3.59
C TYR A 11 -13.83 -9.52 3.91
N ALA A 12 -13.36 -8.70 2.96
CA ALA A 12 -13.25 -7.25 3.16
C ALA A 12 -14.62 -6.56 3.29
N LEU A 13 -15.68 -7.16 2.72
CA LEU A 13 -17.06 -6.69 2.88
C LEU A 13 -17.69 -7.09 4.22
N SER A 14 -17.14 -8.09 4.91
CA SER A 14 -17.63 -8.51 6.22
C SER A 14 -17.46 -7.40 7.27
N LYS A 15 -18.36 -7.36 8.27
CA LYS A 15 -18.28 -6.41 9.40
C LYS A 15 -17.52 -6.97 10.61
N GLU A 16 -17.17 -8.26 10.56
CA GLU A 16 -16.54 -9.03 11.63
C GLU A 16 -15.01 -8.86 11.64
N SER A 17 -14.33 -9.49 12.60
CA SER A 17 -12.87 -9.53 12.70
C SER A 17 -12.18 -10.11 11.45
N CYS A 18 -12.91 -10.89 10.64
CA CYS A 18 -12.44 -11.38 9.34
C CYS A 18 -12.06 -10.25 8.37
N ALA A 19 -12.64 -9.05 8.51
CA ALA A 19 -12.28 -7.89 7.71
C ALA A 19 -10.81 -7.48 7.90
N GLU A 20 -10.30 -7.54 9.13
CA GLU A 20 -8.91 -7.20 9.43
C GLU A 20 -7.95 -8.29 8.92
N ALA A 21 -8.32 -9.56 9.08
CA ALA A 21 -7.56 -10.68 8.53
C ALA A 21 -7.50 -10.61 7.01
N SER A 22 -8.62 -10.26 6.35
CA SER A 22 -8.68 -10.04 4.91
C SER A 22 -7.79 -8.88 4.48
N ALA A 23 -7.81 -7.75 5.19
CA ALA A 23 -6.93 -6.62 4.91
C ALA A 23 -5.45 -7.00 5.00
N TYR A 24 -5.07 -7.80 6.00
CA TYR A 24 -3.72 -8.33 6.12
C TYR A 24 -3.37 -9.22 4.92
N LEU A 25 -4.23 -10.19 4.58
CA LEU A 25 -4.04 -11.08 3.44
C LEU A 25 -3.90 -10.31 2.13
N ALA A 26 -4.79 -9.34 1.87
CA ALA A 26 -4.79 -8.51 0.67
C ALA A 26 -3.47 -7.74 0.54
N SER A 27 -2.94 -7.19 1.64
CA SER A 27 -1.66 -6.48 1.61
C SER A 27 -0.51 -7.42 1.22
N LYS A 28 -0.43 -8.62 1.80
CA LYS A 28 0.63 -9.58 1.43
C LYS A 28 0.46 -10.15 0.03
N PHE A 29 -0.78 -10.35 -0.42
CA PHE A 29 -1.09 -10.94 -1.71
C PHE A 29 -0.83 -9.98 -2.86
N LEU A 30 -1.39 -8.77 -2.81
CA LEU A 30 -1.37 -7.83 -3.94
C LEU A 30 0.01 -7.25 -4.23
N ILE A 31 0.91 -7.22 -3.24
CA ILE A 31 2.27 -6.65 -3.38
C ILE A 31 3.24 -7.65 -4.02
N ARG A 32 2.88 -8.93 -4.12
CA ARG A 32 3.75 -9.93 -4.76
C ARG A 32 4.00 -9.56 -6.22
N SER A 33 5.23 -9.78 -6.70
CA SER A 33 5.64 -9.43 -8.05
C SER A 33 4.83 -10.10 -9.14
N ASP A 34 4.36 -11.34 -8.92
CA ASP A 34 3.54 -12.12 -9.84
C ASP A 34 2.04 -11.74 -9.82
N VAL A 35 1.61 -10.98 -8.81
CA VAL A 35 0.20 -10.61 -8.59
C VAL A 35 -0.08 -9.16 -8.91
N LYS A 36 0.87 -8.26 -8.59
CA LYS A 36 0.65 -6.81 -8.61
C LYS A 36 0.17 -6.30 -9.97
N GLU A 37 0.74 -6.81 -11.06
CA GLU A 37 0.41 -6.37 -12.41
C GLU A 37 -0.99 -6.83 -12.85
N LEU A 38 -1.44 -7.96 -12.32
CA LEU A 38 -2.71 -8.58 -12.70
C LEU A 38 -3.90 -8.06 -11.87
N TYR A 39 -3.71 -7.88 -10.56
CA TYR A 39 -4.82 -7.69 -9.62
C TYR A 39 -4.79 -6.37 -8.85
N MET A 40 -3.67 -5.64 -8.80
CA MET A 40 -3.57 -4.43 -7.97
C MET A 40 -4.49 -3.31 -8.49
N SER A 41 -4.45 -3.01 -9.80
CA SER A 41 -5.36 -2.02 -10.40
C SER A 41 -6.82 -2.42 -10.18
N SER A 42 -7.18 -3.65 -10.57
CA SER A 42 -8.54 -4.17 -10.41
C SER A 42 -9.03 -4.14 -8.96
N PHE A 43 -8.15 -4.33 -7.98
CA PHE A 43 -8.52 -4.21 -6.56
C PHE A 43 -8.85 -2.76 -6.18
N PHE A 44 -8.00 -1.81 -6.57
CA PHE A 44 -8.21 -0.39 -6.26
C PHE A 44 -9.43 0.17 -6.99
N ASP A 45 -9.62 -0.20 -8.25
CA ASP A 45 -10.79 0.18 -9.05
C ASP A 45 -12.07 -0.31 -8.38
N TRP A 46 -12.12 -1.60 -8.04
CA TRP A 46 -13.23 -2.18 -7.29
C TRP A 46 -13.49 -1.48 -5.95
N ALA A 47 -12.45 -1.16 -5.18
CA ALA A 47 -12.59 -0.47 -3.91
C ALA A 47 -13.15 0.96 -4.08
N CYS A 48 -12.68 1.68 -5.11
CA CYS A 48 -13.17 3.02 -5.43
C CYS A 48 -14.64 2.98 -5.88
N ASP A 49 -14.99 2.07 -6.80
CA ASP A 49 -16.33 1.93 -7.36
C ASP A 49 -17.35 1.51 -6.30
N LEU A 50 -16.96 0.61 -5.40
CA LEU A 50 -17.82 0.19 -4.28
C LEU A 50 -18.21 1.38 -3.40
N HIS A 51 -17.34 2.37 -3.25
CA HIS A 51 -17.56 3.52 -2.36
C HIS A 51 -17.88 4.82 -3.12
N SER A 52 -18.02 4.82 -4.45
CA SER A 52 -18.20 6.05 -5.24
C SER A 52 -19.62 6.62 -5.19
N ASN A 53 -20.63 5.80 -4.89
CA ASN A 53 -22.06 6.12 -5.02
C ASN A 53 -22.86 5.97 -3.70
N LEU A 54 -22.19 6.00 -2.54
CA LEU A 54 -22.87 5.76 -1.26
C LEU A 54 -23.65 7.01 -0.84
N GLN A 55 -24.97 7.00 -1.04
CA GLN A 55 -25.87 8.03 -0.51
C GLN A 55 -26.18 7.86 0.98
N GLU A 56 -25.95 6.65 1.52
CA GLU A 56 -26.19 6.33 2.93
C GLU A 56 -24.87 6.06 3.66
N GLU A 57 -24.61 6.81 4.74
CA GLU A 57 -23.43 6.63 5.64
C GLU A 57 -23.27 5.18 6.18
N GLY A 58 -24.32 4.36 6.15
CA GLY A 58 -24.32 2.98 6.69
C GLY A 58 -23.65 1.92 5.81
N THR A 59 -23.30 2.24 4.56
CA THR A 59 -22.86 1.25 3.55
C THR A 59 -21.35 1.22 3.31
N ILE A 60 -20.56 2.01 4.05
CA ILE A 60 -19.10 1.98 3.94
C ILE A 60 -18.54 0.75 4.67
N HIS A 61 -17.92 -0.15 3.89
CA HIS A 61 -17.19 -1.29 4.42
C HIS A 61 -15.79 -0.90 4.87
N TYR A 62 -15.58 -0.76 6.19
CA TYR A 62 -14.27 -0.39 6.75
C TYR A 62 -13.17 -1.41 6.41
N GLY A 63 -13.51 -2.69 6.21
CA GLY A 63 -12.57 -3.74 5.82
C GLY A 63 -11.89 -3.47 4.47
N VAL A 64 -12.64 -2.89 3.53
CA VAL A 64 -12.10 -2.45 2.23
C VAL A 64 -11.11 -1.30 2.42
N LEU A 65 -11.48 -0.29 3.23
CA LEU A 65 -10.59 0.81 3.57
C LEU A 65 -9.32 0.31 4.31
N ALA A 66 -9.48 -0.67 5.19
CA ALA A 66 -8.38 -1.31 5.91
C ALA A 66 -7.44 -2.03 4.94
N ALA A 67 -7.97 -2.75 3.95
CA ALA A 67 -7.19 -3.43 2.93
C ALA A 67 -6.40 -2.43 2.07
N VAL A 68 -7.05 -1.37 1.59
CA VAL A 68 -6.38 -0.30 0.82
C VAL A 68 -5.26 0.34 1.65
N ALA A 69 -5.54 0.71 2.90
CA ALA A 69 -4.54 1.27 3.81
C ALA A 69 -3.36 0.31 4.06
N ALA A 70 -3.64 -1.00 4.18
CA ALA A 70 -2.63 -2.03 4.42
C ALA A 70 -1.75 -2.25 3.17
N VAL A 71 -2.35 -2.29 1.98
CA VAL A 71 -1.61 -2.36 0.70
C VAL A 71 -0.71 -1.14 0.56
N LEU A 72 -1.23 0.08 0.78
CA LEU A 72 -0.45 1.31 0.72
C LEU A 72 0.68 1.37 1.76
N LYS A 73 0.48 0.75 2.93
CA LYS A 73 1.50 0.68 3.98
C LYS A 73 2.66 -0.24 3.62
N HIS A 74 2.38 -1.37 2.99
CA HIS A 74 3.37 -2.42 2.76
C HIS A 74 3.94 -2.41 1.35
N GLY A 75 3.26 -1.78 0.39
CA GLY A 75 3.64 -1.77 -1.02
C GLY A 75 4.89 -0.93 -1.24
N LYS A 76 5.67 -1.31 -2.26
CA LYS A 76 6.82 -0.50 -2.67
C LYS A 76 6.32 0.80 -3.25
N ARG A 77 6.99 1.91 -2.94
CA ARG A 77 6.65 3.25 -3.42
C ARG A 77 6.47 3.26 -4.93
N ASP A 78 7.41 2.69 -5.68
CA ASP A 78 7.43 2.76 -7.14
C ASP A 78 6.25 1.99 -7.77
N ASP A 79 5.83 0.89 -7.15
CA ASP A 79 4.66 0.11 -7.61
C ASP A 79 3.33 0.86 -7.35
N LEU A 80 3.26 1.62 -6.24
CA LEU A 80 2.06 2.32 -5.80
C LEU A 80 1.88 3.71 -6.43
N LEU A 81 2.97 4.33 -6.88
CA LEU A 81 3.01 5.73 -7.30
C LEU A 81 1.98 6.04 -8.40
N GLN A 82 1.79 5.11 -9.35
CA GLN A 82 0.82 5.25 -10.44
C GLN A 82 -0.65 5.27 -9.98
N TYR A 83 -0.99 4.60 -8.87
CA TYR A 83 -2.36 4.51 -8.35
C TYR A 83 -2.68 5.65 -7.37
N THR A 84 -1.63 6.24 -6.78
CA THR A 84 -1.75 7.20 -5.67
C THR A 84 -2.60 8.43 -6.03
N PRO A 85 -2.50 9.06 -7.23
CA PRO A 85 -3.34 10.21 -7.59
C PRO A 85 -4.84 9.88 -7.61
N LYS A 86 -5.23 8.77 -8.24
CA LYS A 86 -6.62 8.31 -8.30
C LYS A 86 -7.17 8.03 -6.89
N LEU A 87 -6.39 7.34 -6.07
CA LEU A 87 -6.77 7.05 -4.68
C LEU A 87 -6.90 8.32 -3.83
N LEU A 88 -6.06 9.32 -4.07
CA LEU A 88 -6.16 10.61 -3.38
C LEU A 88 -7.48 11.31 -3.72
N GLU A 89 -7.79 11.43 -5.01
CA GLU A 89 -9.05 12.03 -5.47
C GLU A 89 -10.27 11.32 -4.86
N TRP A 90 -10.26 9.98 -4.87
CA TRP A 90 -11.31 9.17 -4.27
C TRP A 90 -11.48 9.46 -2.78
N VAL A 91 -10.42 9.40 -1.97
CA VAL A 91 -10.54 9.63 -0.52
C VAL A 91 -10.95 11.07 -0.20
N THR A 92 -10.46 12.06 -0.95
CA THR A 92 -10.83 13.46 -0.75
C THR A 92 -12.30 13.69 -1.10
N LYS A 93 -12.80 13.11 -2.20
CA LYS A 93 -14.22 13.21 -2.60
C LYS A 93 -15.16 12.60 -1.57
N GLN A 94 -14.79 11.47 -0.97
CA GLN A 94 -15.61 10.77 0.01
C GLN A 94 -15.58 11.38 1.41
N ASN A 95 -14.65 12.30 1.69
CA ASN A 95 -14.54 13.04 2.95
C ASN A 95 -14.69 12.17 4.23
N TYR A 96 -13.96 11.04 4.27
CA TYR A 96 -14.05 10.09 5.39
C TYR A 96 -13.73 10.68 6.77
N GLN A 97 -13.09 11.85 6.84
CA GLN A 97 -12.79 12.55 8.09
C GLN A 97 -14.04 12.93 8.88
N GLN A 98 -15.14 13.28 8.21
CA GLN A 98 -16.37 13.74 8.85
C GLN A 98 -17.37 12.61 9.12
N HIS A 99 -17.06 11.38 8.71
CA HIS A 99 -17.97 10.24 8.83
C HIS A 99 -18.27 9.89 10.30
N LYS A 100 -19.51 9.48 10.63
CA LYS A 100 -19.92 9.12 12.02
C LYS A 100 -19.21 7.90 12.59
N ALA A 101 -18.90 6.90 11.77
CA ALA A 101 -18.21 5.68 12.21
C ALA A 101 -16.70 5.90 12.43
N MET A 102 -16.20 5.54 13.63
CA MET A 102 -14.80 5.72 14.04
C MET A 102 -13.80 4.99 13.14
N LEU A 103 -14.10 3.75 12.73
CA LEU A 103 -13.21 2.95 11.88
C LEU A 103 -13.05 3.54 10.48
N VAL A 104 -14.11 4.13 9.92
CA VAL A 104 -14.07 4.82 8.63
C VAL A 104 -13.13 6.03 8.71
N ARG A 105 -13.29 6.88 9.73
CA ARG A 105 -12.39 8.01 9.98
C ARG A 105 -10.93 7.54 10.14
N LYS A 106 -10.71 6.52 10.98
CA LYS A 106 -9.39 5.93 11.24
C LYS A 106 -8.70 5.47 9.96
N TYR A 107 -9.39 4.72 9.10
CA TYR A 107 -8.79 4.21 7.87
C TYR A 107 -8.69 5.28 6.78
N GLY A 108 -9.64 6.20 6.67
CA GLY A 108 -9.53 7.37 5.79
C GLY A 108 -8.24 8.17 6.06
N VAL A 109 -7.99 8.51 7.33
CA VAL A 109 -6.76 9.21 7.73
C VAL A 109 -5.52 8.38 7.40
N LYS A 110 -5.54 7.07 7.67
CA LYS A 110 -4.41 6.19 7.33
C LYS A 110 -4.11 6.16 5.83
N ILE A 111 -5.13 6.15 4.97
CA ILE A 111 -4.96 6.16 3.52
C ILE A 111 -4.31 7.47 3.09
N VAL A 112 -4.85 8.62 3.49
CA VAL A 112 -4.27 9.94 3.15
C VAL A 112 -2.83 10.06 3.62
N GLN A 113 -2.53 9.64 4.85
CA GLN A 113 -1.17 9.66 5.38
C GLN A 113 -0.20 8.79 4.55
N ARG A 114 -0.62 7.58 4.15
CA ARG A 114 0.24 6.69 3.35
C ARG A 114 0.44 7.20 1.93
N ILE A 115 -0.60 7.76 1.33
CA ILE A 115 -0.52 8.48 0.05
C ILE A 115 0.47 9.66 0.13
N GLY A 116 0.41 10.47 1.19
CA GLY A 116 1.38 11.56 1.38
C GLY A 116 2.82 11.04 1.42
N LEU A 117 3.06 9.94 2.13
CA LEU A 117 4.40 9.32 2.21
C LEU A 117 4.86 8.72 0.87
N THR A 118 3.97 8.26 -0.02
CA THR A 118 4.37 7.78 -1.35
C THR A 118 4.77 8.93 -2.27
N PHE A 119 4.14 10.11 -2.16
CA PHE A 119 4.54 11.29 -2.92
C PHE A 119 5.88 11.88 -2.48
N LEU A 120 6.22 11.78 -1.20
CA LEU A 120 7.52 12.26 -0.69
C LEU A 120 8.68 11.45 -1.28
N ARG A 121 9.81 12.14 -1.50
CA ARG A 121 11.05 11.49 -1.93
C ARG A 121 11.60 10.64 -0.77
N PRO A 122 12.08 9.41 -1.02
CA PRO A 122 12.76 8.62 0.01
C PRO A 122 13.94 9.40 0.58
N ARG A 123 13.93 9.65 1.89
CA ARG A 123 15.06 10.27 2.58
C ARG A 123 15.99 9.18 3.08
N VAL A 124 17.19 9.12 2.52
CA VAL A 124 18.25 8.26 3.06
C VAL A 124 18.76 8.90 4.34
N ALA A 125 18.70 8.16 5.46
CA ALA A 125 19.23 8.66 6.73
C ALA A 125 20.75 8.86 6.64
N SER A 126 21.26 9.94 7.22
CA SER A 126 22.70 10.29 7.19
C SER A 126 23.59 9.25 7.86
N TRP A 127 23.05 8.53 8.86
CA TRP A 127 23.74 7.45 9.56
C TRP A 127 23.64 6.10 8.84
N ARG A 128 22.91 6.01 7.71
CA ARG A 128 22.80 4.76 6.95
C ARG A 128 24.21 4.37 6.55
N TYR A 129 24.60 3.16 6.94
CA TYR A 129 25.90 2.61 6.61
C TYR A 129 26.09 2.64 5.09
N THR A 130 26.98 3.53 4.65
CA THR A 130 27.33 3.80 3.26
C THR A 130 28.61 3.10 2.86
N ARG A 131 29.15 2.15 3.67
CA ARG A 131 30.35 1.41 3.30
C ARG A 131 30.04 0.71 1.99
N GLY A 132 30.55 1.34 0.93
CA GLY A 132 30.18 1.03 -0.43
C GLY A 132 30.55 -0.39 -0.74
N SER A 133 30.02 -0.85 -1.86
CA SER A 133 30.52 -1.93 -2.69
C SER A 133 32.04 -1.86 -2.89
N ARG A 134 32.82 -2.09 -1.82
CA ARG A 134 34.18 -2.60 -1.91
C ARG A 134 33.99 -4.05 -2.28
N SER A 135 33.91 -4.31 -3.58
CA SER A 135 34.12 -5.68 -4.01
C SER A 135 35.50 -6.09 -3.50
N LEU A 136 35.59 -7.31 -2.97
CA LEU A 136 36.86 -7.93 -2.64
C LEU A 136 37.84 -7.83 -3.82
N SER A 137 37.33 -7.90 -5.06
CA SER A 137 38.12 -7.72 -6.28
C SER A 137 38.78 -6.34 -6.40
N VAL A 138 38.10 -5.24 -6.05
CA VAL A 138 38.71 -3.89 -6.05
C VAL A 138 39.72 -3.75 -4.91
N THR A 139 39.45 -4.41 -3.78
CA THR A 139 40.33 -4.35 -2.59
C THR A 139 41.60 -5.18 -2.75
N LEU A 140 41.53 -6.33 -3.43
CA LEU A 140 42.69 -7.18 -3.73
C LEU A 140 43.40 -6.80 -5.04
N GLY A 141 42.70 -6.18 -6.00
CA GLY A 141 43.29 -5.76 -7.28
C GLY A 141 44.18 -4.52 -7.20
N GLY A 142 44.10 -3.74 -6.12
CA GLY A 142 44.95 -2.56 -5.88
C GLY A 142 46.30 -2.85 -5.20
N GLY A 143 46.66 -4.12 -5.03
CA GLY A 143 47.82 -4.56 -4.22
C GLY A 143 49.16 -4.71 -4.94
N THR A 144 49.33 -4.20 -6.17
CA THR A 144 50.59 -4.34 -6.94
C THR A 144 51.29 -2.99 -7.19
N ALA A 145 51.28 -2.08 -6.22
CA ALA A 145 52.05 -0.83 -6.29
C ALA A 145 52.62 -0.38 -4.93
N ALA A 146 53.39 -1.26 -4.27
CA ALA A 146 54.36 -0.86 -3.26
C ALA A 146 55.64 -1.69 -3.45
N ALA A 147 56.67 -0.99 -3.95
CA ALA A 147 58.06 -1.37 -4.22
C ALA A 147 58.70 -2.26 -3.14
N ALA A 148 59.57 -3.23 -3.47
CA ALA A 148 60.95 -3.06 -3.97
C ALA A 148 61.84 -2.22 -3.02
#